data_AF-A0A952NPA8-F1
#
_entry.id   AF-A0A952NPA8-F1
#
_cell.length_a   1.000
_cell.length_b   1.000
_cell.length_c   1.000
_cell.angle_alpha   90.00
_cell.angle_beta   90.00
_cell.angle_gamma   90.00
#
_symmetry.space_group_name_H-M   'P 1'
#
loop_
_entity.id
_entity.type
_entity.pdbx_description
1 polymer ?
#
loop_
_entity_poly.entity_id
_entity_poly.type
_entity_poly.pdbx_seq_one_letter_code
_entity_poly.pdbx_strand_id
1 'polypeptide(L)'
;MKKVSRSKYRQEFTGDHVFDYKDPVSLTRFISDGGKITPARISKLSIAQQKAVASAVKKSRALALLPNGTDAYDHFHRAEPISPVPFEA
;
A
#
# COMPACT_ATOMS: atom_id res chain seq x y z
N MET A 1 -21.15 33.01 -1.93
CA MET A 1 -20.84 31.63 -2.37
C MET A 1 -20.27 30.84 -1.19
N LYS A 2 -20.90 29.73 -0.79
CA LYS A 2 -20.32 28.84 0.24
C LYS A 2 -19.06 28.19 -0.34
N LYS A 3 -17.89 28.39 0.27
CA LYS A 3 -16.67 27.66 -0.11
C LYS A 3 -16.88 26.19 0.25
N VAL A 4 -16.98 25.33 -0.75
CA VAL A 4 -17.04 23.87 -0.54
C VAL A 4 -15.63 23.43 -0.15
N SER A 5 -15.36 23.30 1.15
CA SER A 5 -14.11 22.70 1.60
C SER A 5 -14.16 21.21 1.31
N ARG A 6 -13.21 20.71 0.51
CA ARG A 6 -13.06 19.26 0.32
C ARG A 6 -12.55 18.66 1.63
N SER A 7 -13.15 17.55 2.05
CA SER A 7 -12.67 16.82 3.22
C SER A 7 -11.20 16.42 3.03
N LYS A 8 -10.41 16.53 4.11
CA LYS A 8 -9.00 16.15 4.13
C LYS A 8 -8.80 14.65 3.91
N TYR A 9 -9.76 13.84 4.33
CA TYR A 9 -9.71 12.39 4.28
C TYR A 9 -10.78 11.83 3.36
N ARG A 10 -10.51 10.66 2.80
CA ARG A 10 -11.43 9.90 1.97
C ARG A 10 -12.68 9.53 2.78
N GLN A 11 -13.86 9.87 2.27
CA GLN A 11 -15.14 9.67 2.97
C GLN A 11 -15.76 8.30 2.72
N GLU A 12 -15.21 7.51 1.79
CA GLU A 12 -15.75 6.19 1.44
C GLU A 12 -15.60 5.14 2.56
N PHE A 13 -14.67 5.38 3.49
CA PHE A 13 -14.45 4.52 4.65
C PHE A 13 -14.91 5.22 5.91
N THR A 14 -15.91 4.64 6.56
CA THR A 14 -16.35 5.05 7.89
C THR A 14 -15.27 4.74 8.93
N GLY A 15 -15.38 5.29 10.14
CA GLY A 15 -14.46 5.00 11.25
C GLY A 15 -14.37 3.51 11.59
N ASP A 16 -15.50 2.80 11.49
CA ASP A 16 -15.63 1.38 11.83
C ASP A 16 -15.37 0.44 10.63
N HIS A 17 -14.86 0.98 9.52
CA HIS A 17 -14.59 0.18 8.34
C HIS A 17 -13.48 -0.85 8.63
N VAL A 18 -13.79 -2.12 8.38
CA VAL A 18 -12.87 -3.24 8.60
C VAL A 18 -12.16 -3.57 7.29
N PHE A 19 -10.83 -3.46 7.29
CA PHE A 19 -10.00 -3.91 6.17
C PHE A 19 -9.67 -5.39 6.34
N ASP A 20 -10.31 -6.24 5.54
CA ASP A 20 -10.06 -7.68 5.57
C ASP A 20 -8.73 -8.01 4.87
N TYR A 21 -7.89 -8.81 5.54
CA TYR A 21 -6.62 -9.27 4.98
C TYR A 21 -6.78 -10.40 3.95
N LYS A 22 -7.95 -11.07 3.96
CA LYS A 22 -8.28 -12.15 3.02
C LYS A 22 -8.79 -11.66 1.68
N ASP A 23 -9.12 -10.38 1.57
CA ASP A 23 -9.52 -9.75 0.32
C ASP A 23 -8.36 -8.91 -0.26
N PRO A 24 -7.45 -9.50 -1.06
CA PRO A 24 -6.35 -8.76 -1.64
C PRO A 24 -6.83 -7.67 -2.61
N VAL A 25 -8.00 -7.83 -3.25
CA VAL A 25 -8.49 -6.91 -4.28
C VAL A 25 -8.80 -5.53 -3.70
N SER A 26 -9.42 -5.47 -2.51
CA SER A 26 -9.62 -4.20 -1.81
C SER A 26 -8.31 -3.59 -1.29
N LEU A 27 -7.36 -4.44 -0.87
CA LEU A 27 -6.07 -4.01 -0.34
C LEU A 27 -5.09 -3.53 -1.42
N THR A 28 -5.22 -3.99 -2.66
CA THR A 28 -4.37 -3.56 -3.80
C THR A 28 -4.38 -2.04 -3.98
N ARG A 29 -5.48 -1.36 -3.64
CA ARG A 29 -5.61 0.11 -3.73
C ARG A 29 -4.70 0.89 -2.77
N PHE A 30 -4.15 0.22 -1.76
CA PHE A 30 -3.30 0.82 -0.73
C PHE A 30 -1.83 0.39 -0.83
N ILE A 31 -1.47 -0.27 -1.93
CA ILE A 31 -0.10 -0.59 -2.26
C ILE A 31 0.29 0.05 -3.59
N SER A 32 1.57 0.35 -3.76
CA SER A 32 2.13 0.73 -5.06
C SER A 32 2.29 -0.50 -5.95
N ASP A 33 2.64 -0.26 -7.21
CA ASP A 33 2.94 -1.31 -8.19
C ASP A 33 4.07 -2.24 -7.70
N GLY A 34 5.16 -1.65 -7.18
CA GLY A 34 6.23 -2.39 -6.49
C GLY A 34 5.86 -2.98 -5.13
N GLY A 35 4.56 -3.10 -4.81
CA GLY A 35 4.06 -3.75 -3.60
C GLY A 35 4.36 -3.03 -2.29
N LYS A 36 4.81 -1.76 -2.28
CA LYS A 36 5.06 -0.97 -1.05
C LYS A 36 3.75 -0.36 -0.55
N ILE A 37 3.59 -0.22 0.77
CA ILE A 37 2.35 0.38 1.33
C ILE A 37 2.31 1.88 1.02
N THR A 38 1.22 2.34 0.42
CA THR A 38 1.03 3.76 0.08
C THR A 38 0.94 4.63 1.34
N PRO A 39 1.70 5.73 1.44
CA PRO A 39 1.65 6.64 2.59
C PRO A 39 0.28 7.33 2.76
N ALA A 40 -0.09 7.63 4.01
CA ALA A 40 -1.36 8.30 4.37
C ALA A 40 -1.62 9.63 3.63
N ARG A 41 -0.55 10.38 3.31
CA ARG A 41 -0.67 11.64 2.56
C ARG A 41 -1.21 11.47 1.14
N ILE A 42 -1.01 10.29 0.56
CA ILE A 42 -1.45 9.90 -0.79
C ILE A 42 -2.79 9.14 -0.71
N SER A 43 -2.88 8.12 0.15
CA SER A 43 -4.11 7.33 0.32
C SER A 43 -5.28 8.13 0.92
N LYS A 44 -4.97 9.25 1.60
CA LYS A 44 -5.94 10.14 2.29
C LYS A 44 -6.77 9.41 3.35
N LEU A 45 -6.21 8.38 3.96
CA LEU A 45 -6.82 7.70 5.11
C LEU A 45 -6.56 8.47 6.41
N SER A 46 -7.45 8.28 7.39
CA SER A 46 -7.17 8.71 8.76
C SER A 46 -6.03 7.87 9.36
N ILE A 47 -5.42 8.34 10.46
CA ILE A 47 -4.32 7.60 11.11
C ILE A 47 -4.79 6.22 11.59
N ALA A 48 -6.01 6.12 12.11
CA ALA A 48 -6.60 4.85 12.57
C ALA A 48 -6.80 3.89 11.39
N GLN A 49 -7.39 4.37 10.29
CA GLN A 49 -7.59 3.58 9.08
C GLN A 49 -6.25 3.14 8.47
N GLN A 50 -5.26 4.03 8.41
CA GLN A 50 -3.93 3.68 7.89
C GLN A 50 -3.26 2.56 8.71
N LYS A 51 -3.38 2.59 10.04
CA LYS A 51 -2.89 1.51 10.92
C LYS A 51 -3.61 0.19 10.66
N ALA A 52 -4.93 0.24 10.50
CA ALA A 52 -5.75 -0.94 10.20
C ALA A 52 -5.39 -1.55 8.84
N VAL A 53 -5.33 -0.75 7.78
CA VAL A 53 -4.87 -1.17 6.44
C VAL A 53 -3.46 -1.76 6.50
N ALA A 54 -2.52 -1.09 7.17
CA ALA A 54 -1.15 -1.57 7.24
C ALA A 54 -1.04 -2.94 7.94
N SER A 55 -1.86 -3.18 8.97
CA SER A 55 -1.96 -4.49 9.63
C SER A 55 -2.55 -5.55 8.70
N ALA A 56 -3.64 -5.21 8.00
CA ALA A 56 -4.28 -6.10 7.04
C ALA A 56 -3.34 -6.49 5.89
N VAL A 57 -2.65 -5.51 5.28
CA VAL A 57 -1.67 -5.75 4.21
C VAL A 57 -0.53 -6.65 4.69
N LYS A 58 0.00 -6.43 5.90
CA LYS A 58 1.07 -7.28 6.47
C LYS A 58 0.60 -8.73 6.67
N LYS A 59 -0.62 -8.93 7.17
CA LYS A 59 -1.23 -10.28 7.31
C LYS A 59 -1.44 -10.94 5.95
N SER A 60 -1.95 -10.18 4.99
CA SER A 60 -2.18 -10.64 3.61
C SER A 60 -0.89 -11.09 2.93
N ARG A 61 0.22 -10.35 3.14
CA ARG A 61 1.57 -10.73 2.67
C ARG A 61 2.10 -12.01 3.31
N ALA A 62 1.86 -12.20 4.62
CA ALA A 62 2.26 -13.44 5.30
C ALA A 62 1.55 -14.69 4.72
N LEU A 63 0.37 -14.50 4.10
CA LEU A 63 -0.38 -15.53 3.39
C LEU A 63 -0.09 -15.58 1.88
N ALA A 64 0.89 -14.81 1.39
CA ALA A 64 1.23 -14.67 -0.02
C ALA A 64 0.06 -14.20 -0.93
N LEU A 65 -0.94 -13.51 -0.36
CA LEU A 65 -2.08 -12.95 -1.12
C LEU A 65 -1.74 -11.61 -1.79
N LEU A 66 -0.70 -10.92 -1.33
CA LEU A 66 -0.23 -9.64 -1.86
C LEU A 66 1.29 -9.67 -2.07
N PRO A 67 1.81 -8.88 -3.02
CA PRO A 67 3.24 -8.78 -3.26
C PRO A 67 3.96 -8.17 -2.06
N ASN A 68 5.17 -8.69 -1.83
CA ASN A 68 6.11 -8.12 -0.88
C ASN A 68 6.79 -6.92 -1.53
N GLY A 69 6.67 -5.75 -0.90
CA GLY A 69 7.34 -4.54 -1.34
C GLY A 69 8.82 -4.57 -0.99
N THR A 70 9.59 -5.37 -1.72
CA THR A 70 11.06 -5.36 -1.68
C THR A 70 11.58 -4.30 -2.65
N ASP A 71 12.80 -3.82 -2.43
CA ASP A 71 13.42 -2.82 -3.30
C ASP A 71 13.64 -3.32 -4.73
N ALA A 72 13.72 -4.65 -4.91
CA ALA A 72 13.79 -5.31 -6.21
C ALA A 72 12.52 -5.15 -7.06
N TYR A 73 11.38 -4.66 -6.54
CA TYR A 73 10.19 -4.40 -7.37
C TYR A 73 9.91 -2.91 -7.56
N ASP A 74 10.78 -2.04 -7.02
CA ASP A 74 10.67 -0.59 -7.17
C ASP A 74 11.36 -0.13 -8.47
N HIS A 75 11.06 -0.80 -9.58
CA HIS A 75 11.46 -0.32 -10.89
C HIS A 75 10.49 0.77 -11.31
N PHE A 76 10.74 2.01 -10.86
CA PHE A 76 10.23 3.20 -11.55
C PHE A 76 10.82 3.28 -12.97
N HIS A 77 10.55 2.29 -13.82
CA HIS A 77 11.08 2.10 -15.18
C HIS A 77 12.61 2.25 -15.31
N ARG A 78 13.37 2.16 -14.21
CA ARG A 78 14.83 2.10 -14.27
C ARG A 78 15.24 0.66 -14.52
N ALA A 79 16.16 0.47 -15.46
CA ALA A 79 16.85 -0.80 -15.62
C ALA A 79 17.41 -1.21 -14.26
N GLU A 80 17.12 -2.45 -13.86
CA GLU A 80 17.76 -3.13 -12.74
C GLU A 80 19.26 -2.78 -12.74
N PRO A 81 19.83 -2.20 -11.67
CA PRO A 81 21.27 -2.27 -11.53
C PRO A 81 21.57 -3.77 -11.46
N ILE A 82 22.17 -4.32 -12.52
CA ILE A 82 22.78 -5.65 -12.50
C ILE A 82 23.51 -5.74 -11.18
N SER A 83 23.04 -6.64 -10.29
CA SER A 83 23.66 -6.82 -8.99
C SER A 83 25.16 -6.98 -9.24
N PRO A 84 26.02 -6.11 -8.69
CA PRO A 84 27.46 -6.20 -8.95
C PRO A 84 28.05 -7.44 -8.27
N VAL A 85 27.26 -8.21 -7.53
CA VAL A 85 27.67 -9.49 -6.97
C VAL A 85 27.89 -10.42 -8.17
N PRO A 86 29.15 -10.71 -8.55
CA PRO A 86 29.39 -11.73 -9.55
C PRO A 86 28.78 -13.01 -8.99
N PHE A 87 28.15 -13.77 -9.86
CA PHE A 87 27.77 -15.16 -9.60
C PHE A 87 29.04 -15.87 -9.12
N GLU A 88 29.22 -15.98 -7.81
CA GLU A 88 30.31 -16.74 -7.21
C GLU A 88 30.09 -18.21 -7.62
N ALA A 89 31.15 -18.79 -8.19
CA ALA A 89 31.20 -20.15 -8.71
C ALA A 89 31.35 -21.19 -7.59
#